data_AF-A0A952M1Q3-F1
#
_entry.id   AF-A0A952M1Q3-F1
#
_cell.length_a   1.000
_cell.length_b   1.000
_cell.length_c   1.000
_cell.angle_alpha   90.00
_cell.angle_beta   90.00
_cell.angle_gamma   90.00
#
_symmetry.space_group_name_H-M   'P 1'
#
loop_
_entity.id
_entity.type
_entity.pdbx_description
1 polymer ?
#
loop_
_entity_poly.entity_id
_entity_poly.type
_entity_poly.pdbx_seq_one_letter_code
_entity_poly.pdbx_strand_id
1 'polypeptide(L)'
;MLRLTLALCLFFLTQIAFSQKKLELADKSYEDEIRTVQLYPNLSANLDKLKPAVAAVNRQNLVLEFDDLMGQRSNYYVRLIHCNFDWTKSSLQDLEFLNEYNEYAITEYDMSTQTSVPYVHYYFEVPAVKLPGNYVLVAYRESDKNDLLLSRRFMIYSNEVGLLTDNQSQGLGNLQLSNQQLNFRLNYSRLDVVNPYEAIRVVIRQNQRWDNARINVKPSFVREDKRELEYRFFDQSNQFKAGNEFRFVDFRSLNFPGRNTGRLDRSQRPFHLSVLTDRTRQDQAYAQYRDMNGGYIIDNQDNRDPSVSSDYVFVTFSLASAKLAATVHLLGALNNWDRTATSRTDYNARANAYEITLFLKQGWYDYQYWVEGNLQDGFQLEGSHFETENLYEVLVYQRPFRPQADLLVGYYQLPVNSR
;
A
#
# COMPACT_ATOMS: atom_id res chain seq x y z
N MET A 1 -10.18 29.37 71.45
CA MET A 1 -10.71 29.43 70.07
C MET A 1 -9.54 29.39 69.10
N LEU A 2 -9.27 28.25 68.47
CA LEU A 2 -8.41 28.20 67.30
C LEU A 2 -8.95 27.08 66.40
N ARG A 3 -9.56 27.47 65.27
CA ARG A 3 -10.12 26.57 64.26
C ARG A 3 -8.99 26.12 63.34
N LEU A 4 -8.76 24.81 63.26
CA LEU A 4 -7.87 24.21 62.27
C LEU A 4 -8.72 23.83 61.05
N THR A 5 -8.60 24.58 59.96
CA THR A 5 -9.23 24.30 58.67
C THR A 5 -8.44 23.23 57.93
N LEU A 6 -9.11 22.12 57.64
CA LEU A 6 -8.62 21.00 56.83
C LEU A 6 -8.59 21.42 55.35
N ALA A 7 -7.39 21.52 54.76
CA ALA A 7 -7.24 21.75 53.32
C ALA A 7 -7.25 20.39 52.60
N LEU A 8 -8.33 20.13 51.86
CA LEU A 8 -8.50 18.95 51.02
C LEU A 8 -7.70 19.14 49.72
N CYS A 9 -6.56 18.45 49.61
CA CYS A 9 -5.74 18.42 48.40
C CYS A 9 -6.38 17.45 47.40
N LEU A 10 -7.12 17.95 46.39
CA LEU A 10 -7.55 17.15 45.25
C LEU A 10 -6.35 16.89 44.33
N PHE A 11 -5.81 15.68 44.37
CA PHE A 11 -4.93 15.16 43.33
C PHE A 11 -5.75 14.95 42.05
N PHE A 12 -5.58 15.82 41.06
CA PHE A 12 -5.99 15.53 39.69
C PHE A 12 -5.05 14.45 39.12
N LEU A 13 -5.46 13.18 39.17
CA LEU A 13 -4.87 12.16 38.29
C LEU A 13 -5.32 12.48 36.86
N THR A 14 -4.41 13.00 36.05
CA THR A 14 -4.54 12.94 34.59
C THR A 14 -4.46 11.47 34.19
N GLN A 15 -5.59 10.83 33.98
CA GLN A 15 -5.63 9.54 33.28
C GLN A 15 -5.23 9.81 31.82
N ILE A 16 -4.01 9.45 31.47
CA ILE A 16 -3.66 9.20 30.07
C ILE A 16 -4.48 7.96 29.70
N ALA A 17 -5.60 8.17 29.03
CA ALA A 17 -6.31 7.09 28.37
C ALA A 17 -5.36 6.57 27.27
N PHE A 18 -4.63 5.49 27.57
CA PHE A 18 -4.01 4.69 26.52
C PHE A 18 -5.17 4.14 25.69
N SER A 19 -5.39 4.75 24.52
CA SER A 19 -6.32 4.20 23.55
C SER A 19 -5.83 2.81 23.20
N GLN A 20 -6.62 1.79 23.52
CA GLN A 20 -6.31 0.42 23.16
C GLN A 20 -6.16 0.33 21.63
N LYS A 21 -5.02 -0.17 21.15
CA LYS A 21 -4.77 -0.37 19.72
C LYS A 21 -5.81 -1.35 19.18
N LYS A 22 -6.65 -0.89 18.24
CA LYS A 22 -7.66 -1.73 17.59
C LYS A 22 -7.09 -2.29 16.30
N LEU A 23 -7.05 -3.61 16.18
CA LEU A 23 -6.62 -4.27 14.95
C LEU A 23 -7.54 -3.89 13.78
N GLU A 24 -6.93 -3.42 12.70
CA GLU A 24 -7.52 -3.24 11.39
C GLU A 24 -6.99 -4.32 10.45
N LEU A 25 -7.89 -4.97 9.69
CA LEU A 25 -7.51 -5.97 8.68
C LEU A 25 -7.03 -5.27 7.40
N ALA A 26 -6.09 -4.34 7.58
CA ALA A 26 -5.55 -3.43 6.59
C ALA A 26 -4.06 -3.18 6.82
N ASP A 27 -3.43 -2.60 5.82
CA ASP A 27 -2.04 -2.16 5.87
C ASP A 27 -1.90 -0.98 6.83
N LYS A 28 -1.27 -1.20 7.99
CA LYS A 28 -1.20 -0.18 9.05
C LYS A 28 0.02 -0.38 9.95
N SER A 29 0.68 0.73 10.30
CA SER A 29 1.58 0.80 11.46
C SER A 29 0.80 1.42 12.63
N TYR A 30 0.92 0.83 13.82
CA TYR A 30 0.23 1.28 15.04
C TYR A 30 1.12 2.12 15.95
N GLU A 31 2.41 2.20 15.65
CA GLU A 31 3.43 2.97 16.35
C GLU A 31 4.21 3.83 15.36
N ASP A 32 4.57 5.05 15.76
CA ASP A 32 5.30 6.00 14.92
C ASP A 32 6.77 5.61 14.74
N GLU A 33 7.29 4.77 15.62
CA GLU A 33 8.64 4.22 15.60
C GLU A 33 8.78 3.07 14.60
N ILE A 34 7.67 2.43 14.20
CA ILE A 34 7.68 1.33 13.24
C ILE A 34 7.55 1.89 11.82
N ARG A 35 8.67 1.90 11.10
CA ARG A 35 8.82 2.59 9.81
C ARG A 35 9.26 1.63 8.70
N THR A 36 9.08 2.09 7.47
CA THR A 36 9.59 1.39 6.28
C THR A 36 9.13 -0.07 6.20
N VAL A 37 7.86 -0.31 6.55
CA VAL A 37 7.30 -1.66 6.54
C VAL A 37 7.04 -2.09 5.11
N GLN A 38 7.75 -3.10 4.62
CA GLN A 38 7.60 -3.66 3.26
C GLN A 38 7.27 -5.15 3.33
N LEU A 39 6.32 -5.60 2.51
CA LEU A 39 5.96 -7.00 2.36
C LEU A 39 5.92 -7.34 0.87
N TYR A 40 6.77 -8.27 0.45
CA TYR A 40 7.01 -8.54 -0.98
C TYR A 40 7.51 -9.98 -1.22
N PRO A 41 7.41 -10.51 -2.45
CA PRO A 41 7.98 -11.81 -2.79
C PRO A 41 9.50 -11.72 -2.96
N ASN A 42 10.27 -12.47 -2.18
CA ASN A 42 11.72 -12.54 -2.29
C ASN A 42 12.15 -13.41 -3.48
N LEU A 43 12.44 -12.78 -4.61
CA LEU A 43 12.92 -13.42 -5.85
C LEU A 43 14.40 -13.05 -6.12
N SER A 44 15.11 -12.65 -5.06
CA SER A 44 16.55 -12.31 -5.05
C SER A 44 16.94 -11.06 -5.86
N ALA A 45 16.03 -10.11 -6.07
CA ALA A 45 16.33 -8.81 -6.69
C ALA A 45 15.81 -7.64 -5.83
N ASN A 46 16.55 -6.53 -5.75
CA ASN A 46 16.08 -5.35 -4.98
C ASN A 46 14.76 -4.78 -5.51
N LEU A 47 14.51 -4.91 -6.82
CA LEU A 47 13.24 -4.50 -7.45
C LEU A 47 12.05 -5.36 -7.02
N ASP A 48 12.26 -6.48 -6.32
CA ASP A 48 11.18 -7.28 -5.79
C ASP A 48 10.33 -6.52 -4.77
N LYS A 49 10.90 -5.54 -4.07
CA LYS A 49 10.20 -4.64 -3.14
C LYS A 49 9.08 -3.82 -3.80
N LEU A 50 9.12 -3.67 -5.13
CA LEU A 50 8.06 -3.04 -5.91
C LEU A 50 6.93 -3.99 -6.29
N LYS A 51 7.13 -5.31 -6.16
CA LYS A 51 6.11 -6.30 -6.52
C LYS A 51 5.04 -6.37 -5.43
N PRO A 52 3.78 -6.61 -5.81
CA PRO A 52 2.72 -6.79 -4.84
C PRO A 52 2.99 -8.02 -3.97
N ALA A 53 2.54 -7.96 -2.71
CA ALA A 53 2.57 -9.03 -1.73
C ALA A 53 1.67 -10.22 -2.12
N VAL A 54 1.97 -10.86 -3.25
CA VAL A 54 1.22 -11.95 -3.85
C VAL A 54 2.18 -13.07 -4.19
N ALA A 55 1.88 -14.29 -3.75
CA ALA A 55 2.65 -15.48 -4.08
C ALA A 55 1.75 -16.63 -4.53
N ALA A 56 2.29 -17.53 -5.36
CA ALA A 56 1.57 -18.73 -5.76
C ALA A 56 1.57 -19.75 -4.61
N VAL A 57 0.50 -20.51 -4.44
CA VAL A 57 0.36 -21.51 -3.37
C VAL A 57 1.49 -22.55 -3.38
N ASN A 58 2.07 -22.84 -4.54
CA ASN A 58 3.19 -23.78 -4.74
C ASN A 58 4.58 -23.11 -4.68
N ARG A 59 4.66 -21.79 -4.51
CA ARG A 59 5.91 -21.03 -4.39
C ARG A 59 5.67 -19.82 -3.49
N GLN A 60 5.63 -20.09 -2.18
CA GLN A 60 5.41 -19.08 -1.15
C GLN A 60 6.76 -18.60 -0.61
N ASN A 61 7.14 -17.39 -0.99
CA ASN A 61 8.45 -16.80 -0.70
C ASN A 61 8.30 -15.32 -0.27
N LEU A 62 7.23 -15.01 0.47
CA LEU A 62 6.98 -13.65 0.93
C LEU A 62 7.86 -13.33 2.13
N VAL A 63 8.32 -12.08 2.18
CA VAL A 63 9.16 -11.55 3.25
C VAL A 63 8.59 -10.24 3.73
N LEU A 64 8.53 -10.09 5.05
CA LEU A 64 8.27 -8.83 5.73
C LEU A 64 9.60 -8.26 6.23
N GLU A 65 9.83 -6.97 5.99
CA GLU A 65 10.90 -6.21 6.62
C GLU A 65 10.37 -4.87 7.13
N PHE A 66 10.96 -4.36 8.21
CA PHE A 66 10.63 -3.05 8.78
C PHE A 66 11.74 -2.57 9.70
N ASP A 67 11.72 -1.28 10.04
CA ASP A 67 12.61 -0.71 11.04
C ASP A 67 11.85 -0.34 12.31
N ASP A 68 12.52 -0.52 13.44
CA ASP A 68 12.14 0.02 14.74
C ASP A 68 13.12 1.12 15.15
N LEU A 69 12.62 2.36 15.22
CA LEU A 69 13.39 3.55 15.55
C LEU A 69 13.68 3.73 17.06
N MET A 70 13.21 2.84 17.94
CA MET A 70 13.58 2.89 19.36
C MET A 70 15.08 2.60 19.58
N GLY A 71 15.76 1.99 18.60
CA GLY A 71 17.20 1.73 18.63
C GLY A 71 17.61 0.63 19.61
N GLN A 72 16.65 -0.06 20.23
CA GLN A 72 16.87 -1.21 21.11
C GLN A 72 16.09 -2.41 20.61
N ARG A 73 16.69 -3.59 20.72
CA ARG A 73 16.04 -4.83 20.32
C ARG A 73 14.88 -5.14 21.26
N SER A 74 13.71 -5.34 20.68
CA SER A 74 12.54 -5.95 21.32
C SER A 74 12.23 -7.32 20.71
N ASN A 75 11.51 -8.18 21.43
CA ASN A 75 11.05 -9.46 20.88
C ASN A 75 9.69 -9.28 20.21
N TYR A 76 9.61 -9.63 18.93
CA TYR A 76 8.42 -9.49 18.12
C TYR A 76 7.89 -10.84 17.65
N TYR A 77 6.58 -10.95 17.61
CA TYR A 77 5.86 -12.14 17.20
C TYR A 77 4.88 -11.80 16.08
N VAL A 78 4.66 -12.77 15.19
CA VAL A 78 3.78 -12.67 14.05
C VAL A 78 2.69 -13.72 14.13
N ARG A 79 1.48 -13.36 13.73
CA ARG A 79 0.40 -14.30 13.45
C ARG A 79 -0.31 -13.93 12.16
N LEU A 80 -0.91 -14.91 11.50
CA LEU A 80 -1.65 -14.76 10.25
C LEU A 80 -3.16 -14.83 10.48
N ILE A 81 -3.93 -14.10 9.69
CA ILE A 81 -5.39 -14.14 9.70
C ILE A 81 -5.89 -14.37 8.27
N HIS A 82 -6.57 -15.50 8.02
CA HIS A 82 -7.25 -15.70 6.74
C HIS A 82 -8.49 -14.81 6.61
N CYS A 83 -8.60 -14.13 5.49
CA CYS A 83 -9.66 -13.18 5.16
C CYS A 83 -10.38 -13.58 3.88
N ASN A 84 -11.64 -13.15 3.78
CA ASN A 84 -12.46 -13.24 2.59
C ASN A 84 -12.00 -12.23 1.51
N PHE A 85 -12.64 -12.28 0.34
CA PHE A 85 -12.31 -11.42 -0.80
C PHE A 85 -12.42 -9.90 -0.49
N ASP A 86 -13.26 -9.55 0.49
CA ASP A 86 -13.52 -8.19 0.95
C ASP A 86 -12.70 -7.80 2.20
N TRP A 87 -11.69 -8.61 2.54
CA TRP A 87 -10.84 -8.46 3.73
C TRP A 87 -11.54 -8.64 5.07
N THR A 88 -12.78 -9.13 5.11
CA THR A 88 -13.40 -9.58 6.36
C THR A 88 -12.72 -10.86 6.86
N LYS A 89 -12.54 -11.00 8.18
CA LYS A 89 -11.98 -12.22 8.76
C LYS A 89 -12.87 -13.41 8.39
N SER A 90 -12.29 -14.46 7.83
CA SER A 90 -13.01 -15.68 7.50
C SER A 90 -13.35 -16.50 8.75
N SER A 91 -14.23 -17.49 8.60
CA SER A 91 -14.59 -18.42 9.68
C SER A 91 -13.57 -19.55 9.90
N LEU A 92 -12.48 -19.58 9.11
CA LEU A 92 -11.46 -20.62 9.21
C LEU A 92 -10.71 -20.54 10.55
N GLN A 93 -10.49 -21.70 11.13
CA GLN A 93 -9.58 -21.91 12.25
C GLN A 93 -8.14 -21.99 11.75
N ASP A 94 -7.19 -21.64 12.61
CA ASP A 94 -5.77 -21.57 12.26
C ASP A 94 -5.23 -22.88 11.64
N LEU A 95 -5.61 -24.03 12.21
CA LEU A 95 -5.18 -25.35 11.70
C LEU A 95 -5.75 -25.73 10.32
N GLU A 96 -6.81 -25.05 9.86
CA GLU A 96 -7.35 -25.26 8.51
C GLU A 96 -6.45 -24.67 7.43
N PHE A 97 -5.73 -23.58 7.74
CA PHE A 97 -4.84 -22.91 6.79
C PHE A 97 -3.35 -22.94 7.16
N LEU A 98 -2.97 -23.37 8.37
CA LEU A 98 -1.59 -23.53 8.83
C LEU A 98 -1.28 -24.97 9.23
N ASN A 99 -0.02 -25.39 9.08
CA ASN A 99 0.49 -26.67 9.59
C ASN A 99 0.92 -26.58 11.06
N GLU A 100 1.22 -25.38 11.54
CA GLU A 100 1.86 -25.12 12.83
C GLU A 100 1.02 -24.19 13.68
N TYR A 101 1.46 -23.95 14.92
CA TYR A 101 0.84 -22.97 15.79
C TYR A 101 1.05 -21.56 15.24
N ASN A 102 -0.02 -20.75 15.24
CA ASN A 102 -0.06 -19.43 14.60
C ASN A 102 0.58 -18.33 15.48
N GLU A 103 1.85 -18.52 15.81
CA GLU A 103 2.66 -17.58 16.58
C GLU A 103 4.13 -17.81 16.25
N TYR A 104 4.70 -16.89 15.48
CA TYR A 104 6.05 -16.99 14.93
C TYR A 104 6.92 -15.89 15.50
N ALA A 105 8.04 -16.23 16.15
CA ALA A 105 8.99 -15.24 16.63
C ALA A 105 9.81 -14.66 15.47
N ILE A 106 10.02 -13.35 15.46
CA ILE A 106 10.97 -12.70 14.57
C ILE A 106 12.36 -12.75 15.22
N THR A 107 13.25 -13.57 14.65
CA THR A 107 14.60 -13.79 15.18
C THR A 107 15.69 -13.10 14.38
N GLU A 108 15.43 -12.74 13.12
CA GLU A 108 16.39 -12.11 12.23
C GLU A 108 16.27 -10.58 12.32
N TYR A 109 17.37 -9.94 12.73
CA TYR A 109 17.45 -8.49 12.87
C TYR A 109 18.91 -8.03 12.78
N ASP A 110 19.09 -6.77 12.35
CA ASP A 110 20.37 -6.10 12.30
C ASP A 110 20.27 -4.68 12.86
N MET A 111 21.31 -4.22 13.55
CA MET A 111 21.38 -2.85 14.08
C MET A 111 21.83 -1.89 12.99
N SER A 112 21.26 -0.69 12.96
CA SER A 112 21.69 0.37 12.04
C SER A 112 23.17 0.73 12.26
N THR A 113 23.88 1.04 11.18
CA THR A 113 25.29 1.43 11.22
C THR A 113 25.51 2.73 10.44
N GLN A 114 26.29 3.65 11.01
CA GLN A 114 26.65 4.93 10.36
C GLN A 114 25.45 5.84 10.01
N THR A 115 24.35 5.73 10.73
CA THR A 115 23.14 6.56 10.59
C THR A 115 23.06 7.59 11.72
N SER A 116 22.46 8.75 11.46
CA SER A 116 22.19 9.74 12.51
C SER A 116 21.01 9.34 13.40
N VAL A 117 20.07 8.58 12.85
CA VAL A 117 18.94 7.99 13.55
C VAL A 117 19.24 6.51 13.78
N PRO A 118 19.43 6.05 15.03
CA PRO A 118 19.61 4.64 15.32
C PRO A 118 18.29 3.88 15.13
N TYR A 119 18.36 2.69 14.56
CA TYR A 119 17.22 1.80 14.39
C TYR A 119 17.63 0.33 14.40
N VAL A 120 16.66 -0.56 14.60
CA VAL A 120 16.82 -2.01 14.42
C VAL A 120 16.02 -2.42 13.20
N HIS A 121 16.69 -3.02 12.21
CA HIS A 121 16.05 -3.57 11.02
C HIS A 121 15.63 -5.01 11.31
N TYR A 122 14.35 -5.33 11.11
CA TYR A 122 13.81 -6.67 11.29
C TYR A 122 13.49 -7.30 9.94
N TYR A 123 13.76 -8.60 9.82
CA TYR A 123 13.45 -9.40 8.66
C TYR A 123 12.68 -10.65 9.08
N PHE A 124 11.64 -11.02 8.33
CA PHE A 124 10.78 -12.16 8.64
C PHE A 124 10.31 -12.85 7.36
N GLU A 125 10.64 -14.12 7.21
CA GLU A 125 10.11 -14.98 6.15
C GLU A 125 8.69 -15.43 6.52
N VAL A 126 7.72 -15.12 5.67
CA VAL A 126 6.32 -15.47 5.93
C VAL A 126 6.14 -16.99 5.78
N PRO A 127 5.62 -17.68 6.80
CA PRO A 127 5.47 -19.13 6.75
C PRO A 127 4.40 -19.55 5.73
N ALA A 128 4.60 -20.73 5.14
CA ALA A 128 3.70 -21.24 4.11
C ALA A 128 2.32 -21.61 4.68
N VAL A 129 1.27 -21.25 3.94
CA VAL A 129 -0.13 -21.59 4.22
C VAL A 129 -0.63 -22.71 3.30
N LYS A 130 -1.65 -23.44 3.75
CA LYS A 130 -2.25 -24.57 3.03
C LYS A 130 -3.22 -24.14 1.93
N LEU A 131 -3.92 -23.01 2.13
CA LEU A 131 -5.04 -22.59 1.29
C LEU A 131 -4.69 -21.29 0.54
N PRO A 132 -5.15 -21.12 -0.71
CA PRO A 132 -5.12 -19.83 -1.36
C PRO A 132 -6.18 -18.91 -0.76
N GLY A 133 -5.92 -17.61 -0.72
CA GLY A 133 -6.82 -16.62 -0.14
C GLY A 133 -6.12 -15.33 0.22
N ASN A 134 -6.86 -14.47 0.92
CA ASN A 134 -6.35 -13.23 1.47
C ASN A 134 -5.85 -13.47 2.90
N TYR A 135 -4.73 -12.86 3.26
CA TYR A 135 -4.15 -12.99 4.58
C TYR A 135 -3.72 -11.65 5.12
N VAL A 136 -3.92 -11.44 6.43
CA VAL A 136 -3.33 -10.31 7.16
C VAL A 136 -2.28 -10.88 8.11
N LEU A 137 -1.03 -10.46 7.89
CA LEU A 137 0.08 -10.64 8.83
C LEU A 137 -0.06 -9.57 9.92
N VAL A 138 -0.02 -9.97 11.19
CA VAL A 138 -0.06 -9.06 12.34
C VAL A 138 1.17 -9.28 13.19
N ALA A 139 1.99 -8.23 13.40
CA ALA A 139 3.13 -8.27 14.31
C ALA A 139 2.81 -7.55 15.63
N TYR A 140 3.30 -8.11 16.75
CA TYR A 140 3.04 -7.64 18.11
C TYR A 140 4.23 -7.87 19.04
N ARG A 141 4.30 -7.11 20.15
CA ARG A 141 5.44 -7.06 21.08
C ARG A 141 5.33 -8.05 22.24
N GLU A 142 6.45 -8.67 22.64
CA GLU A 142 6.62 -9.51 23.85
C GLU A 142 5.48 -10.54 24.10
N SER A 143 4.96 -11.15 23.03
CA SER A 143 3.83 -12.08 23.03
C SER A 143 2.46 -11.51 23.46
N ASP A 144 2.33 -10.20 23.72
CA ASP A 144 1.05 -9.55 23.98
C ASP A 144 0.32 -9.24 22.66
N LYS A 145 -0.71 -10.02 22.34
CA LYS A 145 -1.51 -9.87 21.12
C LYS A 145 -2.28 -8.54 21.02
N ASN A 146 -2.33 -7.75 22.09
CA ASN A 146 -2.92 -6.40 22.09
C ASN A 146 -1.89 -5.30 21.85
N ASP A 147 -0.60 -5.56 22.08
CA ASP A 147 0.47 -4.60 21.80
C ASP A 147 0.89 -4.70 20.32
N LEU A 148 -0.01 -4.23 19.45
CA LEU A 148 0.15 -4.28 18.00
C LEU A 148 1.25 -3.32 17.51
N LEU A 149 2.09 -3.79 16.58
CA LEU A 149 3.13 -2.99 15.93
C LEU A 149 2.69 -2.59 14.53
N LEU A 150 2.29 -3.58 13.74
CA LEU A 150 1.86 -3.41 12.35
C LEU A 150 0.91 -4.53 11.91
N SER A 151 0.16 -4.25 10.85
CA SER A 151 -0.56 -5.25 10.07
C SER A 151 -0.29 -5.04 8.58
N ARG A 152 -0.07 -6.15 7.85
CA ARG A 152 0.18 -6.14 6.40
C ARG A 152 -0.65 -7.19 5.67
N ARG A 153 -1.27 -6.78 4.56
CA ARG A 153 -2.05 -7.64 3.68
C ARG A 153 -1.13 -8.35 2.70
N PHE A 154 -1.34 -9.65 2.52
CA PHE A 154 -0.78 -10.43 1.43
C PHE A 154 -1.78 -11.45 0.91
N MET A 155 -1.48 -12.03 -0.24
CA MET A 155 -2.40 -12.92 -0.95
C MET A 155 -1.65 -14.14 -1.47
N ILE A 156 -2.29 -15.29 -1.36
CA ILE A 156 -1.78 -16.55 -1.89
C ILE A 156 -2.77 -17.05 -2.93
N TYR A 157 -2.33 -17.29 -4.16
CA TYR A 157 -3.23 -17.70 -5.24
C TYR A 157 -2.96 -19.11 -5.76
N SER A 158 -4.00 -19.79 -6.21
CA SER A 158 -3.91 -20.92 -7.12
C SER A 158 -4.24 -20.47 -8.55
N ASN A 159 -3.70 -21.16 -9.56
CA ASN A 159 -3.89 -20.79 -10.97
C ASN A 159 -4.88 -21.74 -11.67
N GLU A 160 -6.13 -21.70 -11.22
CA GLU A 160 -7.18 -22.62 -11.65
C GLU A 160 -8.09 -22.00 -12.73
N VAL A 161 -8.35 -20.70 -12.64
CA VAL A 161 -9.06 -19.93 -13.68
C VAL A 161 -8.06 -19.50 -14.75
N GLY A 162 -8.46 -19.45 -16.02
CA GLY A 162 -7.68 -18.82 -17.11
C GLY A 162 -8.18 -17.40 -17.43
N LEU A 163 -7.30 -16.44 -17.71
CA LEU A 163 -7.66 -15.09 -18.17
C LEU A 163 -7.39 -14.94 -19.67
N LEU A 164 -8.38 -14.42 -20.40
CA LEU A 164 -8.27 -14.03 -21.80
C LEU A 164 -8.57 -12.54 -21.92
N THR A 165 -7.57 -11.73 -22.28
CA THR A 165 -7.77 -10.30 -22.50
C THR A 165 -8.50 -10.04 -23.82
N ASP A 166 -9.36 -9.02 -23.83
CA ASP A 166 -10.03 -8.55 -25.03
C ASP A 166 -9.48 -7.16 -25.38
N ASN A 167 -8.52 -7.13 -26.32
CA ASN A 167 -7.87 -5.90 -26.77
C ASN A 167 -8.71 -5.11 -27.78
N GLN A 168 -9.98 -5.48 -28.01
CA GLN A 168 -10.85 -4.76 -28.94
C GLN A 168 -11.03 -3.29 -28.49
N SER A 169 -10.74 -2.40 -29.43
CA SER A 169 -10.65 -0.94 -29.31
C SER A 169 -11.77 -0.35 -28.45
N GLN A 170 -11.35 0.45 -27.48
CA GLN A 170 -12.17 1.48 -26.84
C GLN A 170 -12.71 2.41 -27.96
N GLY A 171 -14.04 2.60 -28.07
CA GLY A 171 -14.66 3.38 -29.15
C GLY A 171 -14.75 4.89 -28.86
N LEU A 172 -14.26 5.71 -29.79
CA LEU A 172 -14.08 7.18 -29.76
C LEU A 172 -15.07 7.99 -28.86
N GLY A 173 -14.61 8.48 -27.71
CA GLY A 173 -15.33 9.45 -26.86
C GLY A 173 -14.43 10.21 -25.87
N ASN A 174 -14.83 11.40 -25.40
CA ASN A 174 -13.98 12.29 -24.57
C ASN A 174 -13.52 11.66 -23.23
N LEU A 175 -14.34 10.84 -22.58
CA LEU A 175 -13.96 10.15 -21.33
C LEU A 175 -12.88 9.08 -21.53
N GLN A 176 -12.72 8.63 -22.77
CA GLN A 176 -11.71 7.67 -23.18
C GLN A 176 -10.32 8.29 -23.25
N LEU A 177 -10.23 9.63 -23.29
CA LEU A 177 -8.96 10.36 -23.21
C LEU A 177 -8.43 10.49 -21.77
N SER A 178 -9.29 10.28 -20.76
CA SER A 178 -8.89 10.39 -19.34
C SER A 178 -8.95 9.09 -18.57
N ASN A 179 -9.67 8.08 -19.08
CA ASN A 179 -9.93 6.83 -18.37
C ASN A 179 -9.30 5.63 -19.08
N GLN A 180 -9.02 4.59 -18.31
CA GLN A 180 -8.63 3.28 -18.78
C GLN A 180 -9.70 2.26 -18.39
N GLN A 181 -9.96 1.33 -19.29
CA GLN A 181 -10.94 0.26 -19.10
C GLN A 181 -10.34 -1.08 -19.50
N LEU A 182 -10.62 -2.10 -18.69
CA LEU A 182 -10.16 -3.46 -18.89
C LEU A 182 -11.33 -4.34 -19.31
N ASN A 183 -11.22 -4.96 -20.47
CA ASN A 183 -12.15 -5.98 -20.93
C ASN A 183 -11.44 -7.34 -20.95
N PHE A 184 -12.07 -8.35 -20.37
CA PHE A 184 -11.49 -9.69 -20.30
C PHE A 184 -12.56 -10.76 -20.16
N ARG A 185 -12.15 -12.00 -20.37
CA ARG A 185 -12.95 -13.20 -20.11
C ARG A 185 -12.20 -14.11 -19.15
N LEU A 186 -12.94 -14.76 -18.27
CA LEU A 186 -12.43 -15.76 -17.34
C LEU A 186 -12.91 -17.14 -17.74
N ASN A 187 -12.00 -18.07 -17.98
CA ASN A 187 -12.31 -19.47 -18.20
C ASN A 187 -12.25 -20.21 -16.85
N TYR A 188 -13.40 -20.71 -16.38
CA TYR A 188 -13.52 -21.42 -15.10
C TYR A 188 -13.67 -22.94 -15.29
N SER A 189 -13.23 -23.48 -16.42
CA SER A 189 -13.39 -24.91 -16.76
C SER A 189 -12.74 -25.89 -15.77
N ARG A 190 -11.76 -25.43 -14.99
CA ARG A 190 -11.07 -26.25 -13.97
C ARG A 190 -11.73 -26.19 -12.59
N LEU A 191 -12.67 -25.28 -12.36
CA LEU A 191 -13.36 -25.15 -11.08
C LEU A 191 -14.64 -25.97 -11.08
N ASP A 192 -15.04 -26.58 -9.97
CA ASP A 192 -16.41 -27.13 -9.86
C ASP A 192 -17.34 -26.06 -9.28
N VAL A 193 -18.17 -25.46 -10.14
CA VAL A 193 -19.03 -24.32 -9.80
C VAL A 193 -20.39 -24.48 -10.46
N VAL A 194 -21.44 -24.54 -9.62
CA VAL A 194 -22.83 -24.64 -10.09
C VAL A 194 -23.38 -23.30 -10.56
N ASN A 195 -23.15 -22.22 -9.80
CA ASN A 195 -23.58 -20.87 -10.16
C ASN A 195 -22.37 -19.93 -10.20
N PRO A 196 -21.71 -19.78 -11.37
CA PRO A 196 -20.50 -18.98 -11.49
C PRO A 196 -20.75 -17.48 -11.29
N TYR A 197 -21.97 -17.00 -11.55
CA TYR A 197 -22.34 -15.59 -11.35
C TYR A 197 -22.30 -15.17 -9.86
N GLU A 198 -22.64 -16.09 -8.96
CA GLU A 198 -22.63 -15.84 -7.51
C GLU A 198 -21.34 -16.29 -6.82
N ALA A 199 -20.80 -17.44 -7.24
CA ALA A 199 -19.66 -18.07 -6.58
C ALA A 199 -18.32 -17.46 -6.96
N ILE A 200 -18.20 -16.90 -8.18
CA ILE A 200 -16.99 -16.22 -8.63
C ILE A 200 -17.11 -14.73 -8.35
N ARG A 201 -16.10 -14.17 -7.67
CA ARG A 201 -16.00 -12.75 -7.37
C ARG A 201 -14.70 -12.20 -7.93
N VAL A 202 -14.78 -11.07 -8.60
CA VAL A 202 -13.61 -10.42 -9.19
C VAL A 202 -13.33 -9.11 -8.47
N VAL A 203 -12.05 -8.87 -8.17
CA VAL A 203 -11.53 -7.59 -7.73
C VAL A 203 -10.52 -7.10 -8.76
N ILE A 204 -10.59 -5.82 -9.10
CA ILE A 204 -9.63 -5.16 -10.00
C ILE A 204 -8.93 -4.05 -9.23
N ARG A 205 -7.61 -4.04 -9.24
CA ARG A 205 -6.77 -3.08 -8.50
C ARG A 205 -5.82 -2.36 -9.46
N GLN A 206 -5.72 -1.03 -9.37
CA GLN A 206 -4.78 -0.23 -10.17
C GLN A 206 -3.56 0.11 -9.31
N ASN A 207 -2.33 -0.14 -9.78
CA ASN A 207 -1.08 0.24 -9.12
C ASN A 207 -1.02 -0.17 -7.64
N GLN A 208 -1.51 -1.38 -7.33
CA GLN A 208 -1.56 -1.93 -5.98
C GLN A 208 -2.44 -1.17 -4.97
N ARG A 209 -3.27 -0.22 -5.43
CA ARG A 209 -4.11 0.66 -4.60
C ARG A 209 -5.45 0.05 -4.21
N TRP A 210 -5.65 -0.17 -2.91
CA TRP A 210 -6.95 -0.62 -2.39
C TRP A 210 -8.00 0.50 -2.36
N ASP A 211 -7.58 1.77 -2.27
CA ASP A 211 -8.47 2.92 -2.12
C ASP A 211 -9.32 3.21 -3.37
N ASN A 212 -8.91 2.72 -4.54
CA ASN A 212 -9.65 2.87 -5.80
C ASN A 212 -10.03 1.52 -6.45
N ALA A 213 -9.85 0.40 -5.75
CA ALA A 213 -10.14 -0.93 -6.27
C ALA A 213 -11.63 -1.09 -6.61
N ARG A 214 -11.93 -1.82 -7.69
CA ARG A 214 -13.29 -2.24 -8.03
C ARG A 214 -13.52 -3.62 -7.44
N ILE A 215 -14.39 -3.70 -6.44
CA ILE A 215 -14.63 -4.91 -5.64
C ILE A 215 -15.95 -5.57 -6.07
N ASN A 216 -15.96 -6.91 -6.17
CA ASN A 216 -17.13 -7.70 -6.57
C ASN A 216 -17.68 -7.33 -7.95
N VAL A 217 -16.79 -7.10 -8.92
CA VAL A 217 -17.16 -6.81 -10.30
C VAL A 217 -17.94 -8.00 -10.86
N LYS A 218 -19.11 -7.73 -11.43
CA LYS A 218 -20.00 -8.76 -11.99
C LYS A 218 -19.75 -8.98 -13.48
N PRO A 219 -19.86 -10.22 -13.97
CA PRO A 219 -19.74 -10.49 -15.39
C PRO A 219 -20.94 -9.90 -16.14
N SER A 220 -20.66 -9.35 -17.31
CA SER A 220 -21.68 -8.86 -18.25
C SER A 220 -22.44 -10.00 -18.93
N PHE A 221 -21.80 -11.17 -19.10
CA PHE A 221 -22.42 -12.33 -19.73
C PHE A 221 -21.78 -13.64 -19.21
N VAL A 222 -22.58 -14.70 -19.13
CA VAL A 222 -22.17 -16.05 -18.72
C VAL A 222 -22.31 -16.99 -19.91
N ARG A 223 -21.19 -17.54 -20.39
CA ARG A 223 -21.13 -18.46 -21.53
C ARG A 223 -20.98 -19.89 -21.00
N GLU A 224 -22.08 -20.48 -20.55
CA GLU A 224 -22.06 -21.80 -19.90
C GLU A 224 -21.56 -22.92 -20.82
N ASP A 225 -21.84 -22.86 -22.11
CA ASP A 225 -21.35 -23.83 -23.11
C ASP A 225 -19.82 -23.91 -23.17
N LYS A 226 -19.14 -22.80 -22.87
CA LYS A 226 -17.67 -22.66 -22.87
C LYS A 226 -17.07 -22.55 -21.49
N ARG A 227 -17.90 -22.48 -20.45
CA ARG A 227 -17.50 -22.19 -19.07
C ARG A 227 -16.65 -20.92 -18.98
N GLU A 228 -17.15 -19.85 -19.61
CA GLU A 228 -16.52 -18.52 -19.62
C GLU A 228 -17.43 -17.45 -18.99
N LEU A 229 -16.82 -16.57 -18.19
CA LEU A 229 -17.44 -15.33 -17.71
C LEU A 229 -16.88 -14.14 -18.50
N GLU A 230 -17.74 -13.35 -19.12
CA GLU A 230 -17.34 -12.17 -19.90
C GLU A 230 -17.49 -10.90 -19.08
N TYR A 231 -16.40 -10.14 -18.97
CA TYR A 231 -16.32 -8.84 -18.32
C TYR A 231 -16.07 -7.79 -19.39
N ARG A 232 -17.16 -7.31 -19.98
CA ARG A 232 -17.16 -6.16 -20.88
C ARG A 232 -18.07 -5.09 -20.31
N PHE A 233 -17.49 -3.93 -20.01
CA PHE A 233 -18.21 -2.84 -19.39
C PHE A 233 -18.65 -1.83 -20.45
N PHE A 234 -19.94 -1.52 -20.49
CA PHE A 234 -20.48 -0.51 -21.41
C PHE A 234 -20.81 0.81 -20.71
N ASP A 235 -20.86 0.78 -19.38
CA ASP A 235 -21.01 1.95 -18.53
C ASP A 235 -19.67 2.36 -17.89
N GLN A 236 -19.68 3.51 -17.24
CA GLN A 236 -18.48 4.10 -16.63
C GLN A 236 -18.15 3.52 -15.25
N SER A 237 -19.00 2.66 -14.68
CA SER A 237 -18.92 2.26 -13.27
C SER A 237 -17.62 1.51 -12.93
N ASN A 238 -17.11 0.73 -13.88
CA ASN A 238 -15.89 -0.06 -13.73
C ASN A 238 -14.69 0.52 -14.50
N GLN A 239 -14.82 1.74 -15.03
CA GLN A 239 -13.68 2.45 -15.61
C GLN A 239 -12.80 3.03 -14.50
N PHE A 240 -11.49 3.06 -14.76
CA PHE A 240 -10.50 3.68 -13.90
C PHE A 240 -10.10 5.02 -14.49
N LYS A 241 -9.94 6.03 -13.63
CA LYS A 241 -9.17 7.21 -14.01
C LYS A 241 -7.74 6.76 -14.28
N ALA A 242 -7.21 7.13 -15.44
CA ALA A 242 -5.87 6.74 -15.84
C ALA A 242 -4.79 7.46 -15.01
N GLY A 243 -5.10 8.65 -14.47
CA GLY A 243 -4.15 9.46 -13.73
C GLY A 243 -3.01 9.95 -14.62
N ASN A 244 -1.88 10.24 -14.01
CA ASN A 244 -0.66 10.66 -14.69
C ASN A 244 0.50 9.84 -14.13
N GLU A 245 1.66 9.89 -14.80
CA GLU A 245 2.89 9.31 -14.25
C GLU A 245 3.15 9.92 -12.86
N PHE A 246 3.58 9.11 -11.90
CA PHE A 246 3.83 9.56 -10.55
C PHE A 246 4.97 10.58 -10.52
N ARG A 247 4.90 11.56 -9.62
CA ARG A 247 6.07 12.39 -9.32
C ARG A 247 7.05 11.52 -8.55
N PHE A 248 8.33 11.87 -8.55
CA PHE A 248 9.29 11.15 -7.74
C PHE A 248 10.34 12.08 -7.13
N VAL A 249 10.96 11.63 -6.05
CA VAL A 249 12.16 12.23 -5.47
C VAL A 249 13.20 11.14 -5.24
N ASP A 250 14.45 11.44 -5.61
CA ASP A 250 15.59 10.55 -5.40
C ASP A 250 16.57 11.21 -4.43
N PHE A 251 16.72 10.65 -3.24
CA PHE A 251 17.71 11.10 -2.26
C PHE A 251 18.48 9.90 -1.68
N ARG A 252 18.78 8.92 -2.55
CA ARG A 252 19.61 7.76 -2.21
C ARG A 252 21.04 8.13 -1.84
N SER A 253 21.52 9.29 -2.27
CA SER A 253 22.72 9.93 -1.73
C SER A 253 22.32 11.16 -0.93
N LEU A 254 22.89 11.28 0.27
CA LEU A 254 22.87 12.52 1.05
C LEU A 254 24.12 13.34 0.78
N ASN A 255 25.18 12.76 0.21
CA ASN A 255 26.42 13.45 -0.16
C ASN A 255 26.27 14.31 -1.43
N PHE A 256 25.50 13.83 -2.40
CA PHE A 256 25.25 14.49 -3.68
C PHE A 256 23.75 14.75 -3.88
N PRO A 257 23.36 15.88 -4.51
CA PRO A 257 21.96 16.15 -4.79
C PRO A 257 21.40 15.12 -5.79
N GLY A 258 20.35 14.41 -5.38
CA GLY A 258 19.63 13.51 -6.27
C GLY A 258 18.54 14.22 -7.07
N ARG A 259 17.77 13.47 -7.86
CA ARG A 259 16.77 14.02 -8.78
C ARG A 259 15.58 14.60 -8.01
N ASN A 260 15.07 15.73 -8.51
CA ASN A 260 13.96 16.49 -7.93
C ASN A 260 14.20 16.97 -6.48
N THR A 261 15.45 16.96 -6.02
CA THR A 261 15.83 17.53 -4.73
C THR A 261 16.14 19.02 -4.86
N GLY A 262 15.73 19.81 -3.86
CA GLY A 262 16.00 21.24 -3.79
C GLY A 262 17.21 21.56 -2.90
N ARG A 263 17.01 21.54 -1.58
CA ARG A 263 18.07 21.87 -0.61
C ARG A 263 18.10 20.85 0.52
N LEU A 264 19.28 20.33 0.81
CA LEU A 264 19.56 19.54 2.01
C LEU A 264 20.20 20.43 3.08
N ASP A 265 19.49 20.66 4.18
CA ASP A 265 20.02 21.31 5.37
C ASP A 265 20.72 20.29 6.28
N ARG A 266 22.03 20.49 6.43
CA ARG A 266 22.90 19.64 7.24
C ARG A 266 23.25 20.21 8.62
N SER A 267 22.68 21.37 8.97
CA SER A 267 22.94 22.06 10.24
C SER A 267 22.35 21.34 11.46
N GLN A 268 21.35 20.49 11.24
CA GLN A 268 20.68 19.69 12.26
C GLN A 268 20.74 18.18 11.96
N ARG A 269 20.48 17.34 12.96
CA ARG A 269 20.26 15.89 12.82
C ARG A 269 18.93 15.54 13.50
N PRO A 270 18.03 14.76 12.86
CA PRO A 270 18.09 14.26 11.49
C PRO A 270 18.14 15.40 10.44
N PHE A 271 18.66 15.11 9.25
CA PHE A 271 18.73 16.13 8.20
C PHE A 271 17.34 16.56 7.71
N HIS A 272 17.29 17.70 7.04
CA HIS A 272 16.07 18.22 6.43
C HIS A 272 16.27 18.47 4.94
N LEU A 273 15.49 17.80 4.11
CA LEU A 273 15.53 17.89 2.65
C LEU A 273 14.27 18.57 2.13
N SER A 274 14.42 19.69 1.44
CA SER A 274 13.34 20.30 0.67
C SER A 274 13.35 19.75 -0.75
N VAL A 275 12.22 19.19 -1.20
CA VAL A 275 11.97 18.78 -2.59
C VAL A 275 11.76 20.03 -3.45
N LEU A 276 12.09 19.97 -4.75
CA LEU A 276 11.76 21.06 -5.67
C LEU A 276 10.24 21.31 -5.67
N THR A 277 9.83 22.58 -5.68
CA THR A 277 8.40 22.93 -5.66
C THR A 277 7.71 22.46 -6.93
N ASP A 278 6.74 21.57 -6.75
CA ASP A 278 5.86 21.07 -7.79
C ASP A 278 4.88 22.13 -8.29
N ARG A 279 4.29 21.86 -9.46
CA ARG A 279 3.19 22.64 -10.03
C ARG A 279 2.06 21.70 -10.44
N THR A 280 0.84 22.24 -10.47
CA THR A 280 -0.31 21.52 -11.04
C THR A 280 -0.03 21.07 -12.47
N ARG A 281 -0.44 19.84 -12.78
CA ARG A 281 -0.33 19.20 -14.11
C ARG A 281 -1.68 19.09 -14.83
N GLN A 282 -2.76 19.64 -14.25
CA GLN A 282 -4.13 19.52 -14.78
C GLN A 282 -4.26 19.85 -16.28
N ASP A 283 -3.66 20.98 -16.68
CA ASP A 283 -3.79 21.53 -18.03
C ASP A 283 -2.53 21.30 -18.88
N GLN A 284 -1.61 20.45 -18.41
CA GLN A 284 -0.39 20.14 -19.14
C GLN A 284 -0.62 19.00 -20.14
N ALA A 285 0.10 19.03 -21.26
CA ALA A 285 0.14 17.90 -22.17
C ALA A 285 0.79 16.69 -21.47
N TYR A 286 0.31 15.48 -21.79
CA TYR A 286 0.86 14.25 -21.25
C TYR A 286 2.35 14.12 -21.60
N ALA A 287 3.16 13.76 -20.61
CA ALA A 287 4.58 13.50 -20.77
C ALA A 287 4.90 12.17 -20.09
N GLN A 288 5.40 11.23 -20.89
CA GLN A 288 5.76 9.91 -20.43
C GLN A 288 7.18 9.90 -19.83
N TYR A 289 7.34 9.41 -18.61
CA TYR A 289 8.65 9.21 -17.98
C TYR A 289 8.64 8.08 -16.94
N ARG A 290 9.80 7.45 -16.73
CA ARG A 290 9.92 6.30 -15.82
C ARG A 290 9.55 6.66 -14.39
N ASP A 291 8.59 5.91 -13.86
CA ASP A 291 8.18 5.87 -12.48
C ASP A 291 8.14 4.41 -11.99
N MET A 292 7.67 4.19 -10.77
CA MET A 292 7.48 2.91 -10.10
C MET A 292 6.00 2.71 -9.74
N ASN A 293 5.08 3.29 -10.50
CA ASN A 293 3.63 3.23 -10.25
C ASN A 293 3.24 3.61 -8.80
N GLY A 294 3.93 4.58 -8.19
CA GLY A 294 3.67 5.00 -6.81
C GLY A 294 4.42 4.22 -5.74
N GLY A 295 5.25 3.26 -6.15
CA GLY A 295 6.14 2.50 -5.28
C GLY A 295 7.31 3.31 -4.72
N TYR A 296 8.07 2.69 -3.84
CA TYR A 296 9.34 3.26 -3.38
C TYR A 296 10.37 2.15 -3.17
N ILE A 297 11.64 2.53 -3.25
CA ILE A 297 12.76 1.63 -2.97
C ILE A 297 13.69 2.30 -1.97
N ILE A 298 14.00 1.56 -0.90
CA ILE A 298 15.08 1.90 0.01
C ILE A 298 16.39 1.47 -0.63
N ASP A 299 17.25 2.45 -0.86
CA ASP A 299 18.52 2.26 -1.54
C ASP A 299 19.49 3.36 -1.09
N ASN A 300 20.78 3.05 -1.13
CA ASN A 300 21.83 3.92 -0.63
C ASN A 300 22.99 3.93 -1.62
N GLN A 301 23.35 5.12 -2.10
CA GLN A 301 24.46 5.30 -3.03
C GLN A 301 25.76 5.70 -2.32
N ASP A 302 25.69 6.05 -1.03
CA ASP A 302 26.83 6.45 -0.23
C ASP A 302 27.44 5.25 0.53
N ASN A 303 26.63 4.27 0.90
CA ASN A 303 27.00 3.10 1.70
C ASN A 303 26.57 1.78 1.05
N ARG A 304 27.15 0.66 1.49
CA ARG A 304 26.99 -0.64 0.83
C ARG A 304 25.66 -1.35 1.10
N ASP A 305 25.12 -1.25 2.32
CA ASP A 305 23.92 -1.98 2.72
C ASP A 305 22.77 -1.03 3.06
N PRO A 306 21.84 -0.78 2.11
CA PRO A 306 20.77 0.18 2.32
C PRO A 306 19.81 -0.17 3.45
N SER A 307 19.70 -1.45 3.86
CA SER A 307 18.79 -1.85 4.93
C SER A 307 19.25 -1.32 6.28
N VAL A 308 20.56 -1.29 6.54
CA VAL A 308 21.12 -0.90 7.84
C VAL A 308 21.94 0.39 7.84
N SER A 309 22.28 0.95 6.67
CA SER A 309 23.13 2.15 6.57
C SER A 309 22.47 3.37 5.93
N SER A 310 21.16 3.30 5.68
CA SER A 310 20.36 4.43 5.18
C SER A 310 19.81 5.27 6.32
N ASP A 311 20.08 6.57 6.27
CA ASP A 311 19.62 7.50 7.28
C ASP A 311 18.14 7.87 7.08
N TYR A 312 17.49 8.29 8.18
CA TYR A 312 16.17 8.90 8.12
C TYR A 312 16.30 10.42 8.05
N VAL A 313 15.49 11.03 7.20
CA VAL A 313 15.55 12.45 6.85
C VAL A 313 14.13 13.03 6.88
N PHE A 314 13.99 14.26 7.38
CA PHE A 314 12.77 15.01 7.20
C PHE A 314 12.70 15.54 5.76
N VAL A 315 11.73 15.08 4.99
CA VAL A 315 11.55 15.44 3.58
C VAL A 315 10.32 16.32 3.44
N THR A 316 10.51 17.58 3.04
CA THR A 316 9.43 18.54 2.81
C THR A 316 9.07 18.59 1.33
N PHE A 317 7.83 18.22 1.03
CA PHE A 317 7.21 18.33 -0.28
C PHE A 317 6.44 19.65 -0.37
N SER A 318 6.44 20.27 -1.54
CA SER A 318 5.80 21.57 -1.77
C SER A 318 5.13 21.61 -3.14
N LEU A 319 3.85 21.98 -3.21
CA LEU A 319 3.09 22.14 -4.45
C LEU A 319 2.58 23.57 -4.58
N ALA A 320 3.09 24.31 -5.57
CA ALA A 320 2.58 25.62 -5.93
C ALA A 320 1.19 25.48 -6.58
N SER A 321 0.17 25.98 -5.89
CA SER A 321 -1.23 25.99 -6.34
C SER A 321 -2.00 27.05 -5.57
N ALA A 322 -3.04 27.61 -6.18
CA ALA A 322 -4.04 28.38 -5.43
C ALA A 322 -4.72 27.48 -4.38
N LYS A 323 -5.17 28.09 -3.28
CA LYS A 323 -5.93 27.37 -2.24
C LYS A 323 -7.25 26.84 -2.80
N LEU A 324 -7.42 25.54 -2.74
CA LEU A 324 -8.66 24.84 -3.06
C LEU A 324 -9.60 24.83 -1.85
N ALA A 325 -10.90 24.79 -2.12
CA ALA A 325 -11.95 24.52 -1.13
C ALA A 325 -12.10 23.01 -0.84
N ALA A 326 -10.97 22.31 -0.71
CA ALA A 326 -10.89 20.87 -0.53
C ALA A 326 -9.59 20.52 0.23
N THR A 327 -9.52 19.30 0.75
CA THR A 327 -8.31 18.81 1.44
C THR A 327 -7.36 18.23 0.41
N VAL A 328 -6.08 18.60 0.47
CA VAL A 328 -5.04 18.06 -0.41
C VAL A 328 -4.16 17.10 0.38
N HIS A 329 -4.00 15.88 -0.13
CA HIS A 329 -3.15 14.85 0.44
C HIS A 329 -1.96 14.56 -0.47
N LEU A 330 -0.82 14.19 0.11
CA LEU A 330 0.28 13.57 -0.63
C LEU A 330 0.17 12.05 -0.47
N LEU A 331 0.02 11.32 -1.56
CA LEU A 331 -0.20 9.87 -1.56
C LEU A 331 0.90 9.12 -2.29
N GLY A 332 1.24 7.94 -1.78
CA GLY A 332 2.08 6.94 -2.43
C GLY A 332 2.12 5.66 -1.62
N ALA A 333 2.85 4.64 -2.08
CA ALA A 333 3.14 3.47 -1.25
C ALA A 333 3.90 3.85 0.04
N LEU A 334 4.62 4.98 0.02
CA LEU A 334 5.35 5.56 1.16
C LEU A 334 4.49 5.80 2.40
N ASN A 335 3.18 6.00 2.23
CA ASN A 335 2.22 6.16 3.32
C ASN A 335 0.98 5.26 3.15
N ASN A 336 1.15 4.11 2.50
CA ASN A 336 0.08 3.13 2.27
C ASN A 336 -1.16 3.69 1.57
N TRP A 337 -1.01 4.73 0.74
CA TRP A 337 -2.13 5.43 0.09
C TRP A 337 -3.16 6.01 1.07
N ASP A 338 -2.75 6.25 2.32
CA ASP A 338 -3.64 6.66 3.38
C ASP A 338 -4.14 8.10 3.17
N ARG A 339 -5.44 8.33 3.37
CA ARG A 339 -6.09 9.64 3.22
C ARG A 339 -6.51 10.23 4.57
N THR A 340 -5.70 10.00 5.60
CA THR A 340 -5.94 10.52 6.95
C THR A 340 -5.16 11.82 7.19
N ALA A 341 -5.08 12.24 8.45
CA ALA A 341 -4.35 13.44 8.86
C ALA A 341 -2.83 13.33 8.59
N THR A 342 -2.26 12.13 8.52
CA THR A 342 -0.81 11.91 8.31
C THR A 342 -0.34 12.22 6.89
N SER A 343 -1.24 12.20 5.91
CA SER A 343 -0.96 12.52 4.51
C SER A 343 -1.47 13.90 4.09
N ARG A 344 -2.19 14.59 4.97
CA ARG A 344 -2.79 15.90 4.70
C ARG A 344 -1.70 16.97 4.62
N THR A 345 -1.75 17.76 3.55
CA THR A 345 -0.89 18.93 3.36
C THR A 345 -1.47 20.18 4.04
N ASP A 346 -0.59 21.09 4.42
CA ASP A 346 -0.93 22.40 4.96
C ASP A 346 -0.75 23.49 3.90
N TYR A 347 -1.72 24.40 3.80
CA TYR A 347 -1.64 25.50 2.84
C TYR A 347 -0.90 26.69 3.43
N ASN A 348 0.25 27.02 2.85
CA ASN A 348 1.06 28.19 3.18
C ASN A 348 0.68 29.39 2.29
N ALA A 349 -0.09 30.33 2.85
CA ALA A 349 -0.57 31.51 2.12
C ALA A 349 0.53 32.50 1.71
N ARG A 350 1.71 32.47 2.37
CA ARG A 350 2.84 33.32 1.98
C ARG A 350 3.58 32.74 0.77
N ALA A 351 3.72 31.42 0.72
CA ALA A 351 4.35 30.70 -0.38
C ALA A 351 3.39 30.44 -1.56
N ASN A 352 2.07 30.58 -1.35
CA ASN A 352 1.04 30.12 -2.29
C ASN A 352 1.24 28.65 -2.69
N ALA A 353 1.47 27.81 -1.68
CA ALA A 353 1.79 26.41 -1.87
C ALA A 353 1.19 25.53 -0.75
N TYR A 354 0.95 24.27 -1.09
CA TYR A 354 0.69 23.20 -0.13
C TYR A 354 2.00 22.55 0.28
N GLU A 355 2.21 22.35 1.58
CA GLU A 355 3.45 21.80 2.14
C GLU A 355 3.15 20.63 3.07
N ILE A 356 4.01 19.61 3.07
CA ILE A 356 3.99 18.52 4.05
C ILE A 356 5.42 18.04 4.29
N THR A 357 5.74 17.74 5.54
CA THR A 357 7.03 17.15 5.92
C THR A 357 6.82 15.72 6.39
N LEU A 358 7.50 14.77 5.74
CA LEU A 358 7.47 13.36 6.09
C LEU A 358 8.83 12.90 6.57
N PHE A 359 8.86 11.96 7.51
CA PHE A 359 10.11 11.36 7.98
C PHE A 359 10.36 10.06 7.20
N LEU A 360 11.32 10.10 6.27
CA LEU A 360 11.57 9.05 5.29
C LEU A 360 13.02 8.56 5.35
N LYS A 361 13.21 7.26 5.12
CA LYS A 361 14.55 6.66 4.97
C LYS A 361 15.12 7.01 3.59
N GLN A 362 16.44 7.02 3.42
CA GLN A 362 17.04 7.26 2.09
C GLN A 362 16.49 6.29 1.04
N GLY A 363 16.13 6.84 -0.13
CA GLY A 363 15.51 6.04 -1.18
C GLY A 363 15.04 6.84 -2.39
N TRP A 364 14.38 6.11 -3.28
CA TRP A 364 13.57 6.64 -4.37
C TRP A 364 12.11 6.50 -3.98
N TYR A 365 11.34 7.60 -4.06
CA TYR A 365 9.94 7.62 -3.67
C TYR A 365 9.10 8.23 -4.77
N ASP A 366 8.13 7.46 -5.25
CA ASP A 366 7.05 8.02 -6.06
C ASP A 366 5.92 8.56 -5.17
N TYR A 367 5.28 9.63 -5.64
CA TYR A 367 4.16 10.27 -4.96
C TYR A 367 3.26 11.02 -5.94
N GLN A 368 2.08 11.39 -5.47
CA GLN A 368 1.14 12.26 -6.17
C GLN A 368 0.33 13.08 -5.17
N TYR A 369 -0.27 14.17 -5.64
CA TYR A 369 -1.23 14.96 -4.89
C TYR A 369 -2.66 14.53 -5.21
N TRP A 370 -3.43 14.26 -4.17
CA TRP A 370 -4.84 13.87 -4.26
C TRP A 370 -5.73 14.93 -3.61
N VAL A 371 -6.82 15.29 -4.28
CA VAL A 371 -7.80 16.21 -3.71
C VAL A 371 -9.02 15.45 -3.18
N GLU A 372 -9.25 15.55 -1.89
CA GLU A 372 -10.39 14.93 -1.22
C GLU A 372 -11.52 15.97 -1.07
N GLY A 373 -12.65 15.71 -1.73
CA GLY A 373 -13.86 16.53 -1.65
C GLY A 373 -15.00 16.02 -2.52
N ASN A 374 -16.25 16.16 -2.04
CA ASN A 374 -17.45 15.55 -2.64
C ASN A 374 -17.74 15.93 -4.10
N LEU A 375 -17.20 17.04 -4.59
CA LEU A 375 -17.47 17.59 -5.92
C LEU A 375 -16.21 17.70 -6.80
N GLN A 376 -15.06 17.23 -6.31
CA GLN A 376 -13.77 17.44 -6.96
C GLN A 376 -13.25 16.14 -7.56
N ASP A 377 -12.69 16.20 -8.78
CA ASP A 377 -11.90 15.10 -9.32
C ASP A 377 -10.63 15.00 -8.48
N GLY A 378 -10.39 13.82 -7.86
CA GLY A 378 -9.24 13.63 -6.99
C GLY A 378 -7.90 13.79 -7.71
N PHE A 379 -7.89 13.62 -9.04
CA PHE A 379 -6.73 13.85 -9.90
C PHE A 379 -6.63 15.29 -10.42
N GLN A 380 -7.45 16.24 -9.96
CA GLN A 380 -7.45 17.59 -10.55
C GLN A 380 -6.07 18.29 -10.49
N LEU A 381 -5.23 17.98 -9.49
CA LEU A 381 -3.88 18.57 -9.41
C LEU A 381 -2.86 17.85 -10.31
N GLU A 382 -3.15 16.62 -10.73
CA GLU A 382 -2.24 15.75 -11.48
C GLU A 382 -2.62 15.58 -12.96
N GLY A 383 -3.90 15.75 -13.30
CA GLY A 383 -4.45 15.37 -14.59
C GLY A 383 -4.73 13.87 -14.69
N SER A 384 -5.47 13.49 -15.73
CA SER A 384 -5.78 12.09 -16.04
C SER A 384 -5.71 11.88 -17.55
N HIS A 385 -4.75 11.07 -18.01
CA HIS A 385 -4.43 10.86 -19.41
C HIS A 385 -4.50 9.38 -19.74
N PHE A 386 -5.23 9.00 -20.78
CA PHE A 386 -5.43 7.59 -21.13
C PHE A 386 -4.11 6.88 -21.42
N GLU A 387 -3.10 7.61 -21.89
CA GLU A 387 -1.76 7.15 -22.26
C GLU A 387 -0.91 6.72 -21.07
N THR A 388 -1.26 7.15 -19.85
CA THR A 388 -0.50 6.87 -18.62
C THR A 388 -0.22 5.38 -18.47
N GLU A 389 1.03 5.03 -18.15
CA GLU A 389 1.40 3.66 -17.82
C GLU A 389 0.76 3.28 -16.48
N ASN A 390 0.01 2.18 -16.43
CA ASN A 390 -0.55 1.64 -15.19
C ASN A 390 -0.44 0.12 -15.17
N LEU A 391 -0.27 -0.44 -13.97
CA LEU A 391 -0.37 -1.87 -13.73
C LEU A 391 -1.71 -2.20 -13.09
N TYR A 392 -2.53 -2.98 -13.76
CA TYR A 392 -3.76 -3.51 -13.18
C TYR A 392 -3.58 -4.94 -12.70
N GLU A 393 -4.24 -5.28 -11.60
CA GLU A 393 -4.31 -6.64 -11.08
C GLU A 393 -5.76 -7.11 -11.10
N VAL A 394 -6.00 -8.30 -11.66
CA VAL A 394 -7.30 -8.99 -11.62
C VAL A 394 -7.19 -10.16 -10.66
N LEU A 395 -7.93 -10.08 -9.57
CA LEU A 395 -8.00 -11.10 -8.53
C LEU A 395 -9.33 -11.84 -8.67
N VAL A 396 -9.26 -13.16 -8.81
CA VAL A 396 -10.43 -14.01 -9.03
C VAL A 396 -10.61 -14.92 -7.84
N TYR A 397 -11.70 -14.72 -7.11
CA TYR A 397 -12.04 -15.51 -5.95
C TYR A 397 -13.18 -16.47 -6.28
N GLN A 398 -13.13 -17.66 -5.69
CA GLN A 398 -14.23 -18.60 -5.64
C GLN A 398 -14.63 -18.83 -4.18
N ARG A 399 -15.94 -18.84 -3.90
CA ARG A 399 -16.47 -19.35 -2.64
C ARG A 399 -17.01 -20.77 -2.84
N PRO A 400 -16.24 -21.84 -2.53
CA PRO A 400 -16.75 -23.20 -2.56
C PRO A 400 -17.72 -23.46 -1.39
N PHE A 401 -18.43 -24.58 -1.44
CA PHE A 401 -19.29 -25.02 -0.34
C PHE A 401 -18.48 -25.41 0.91
N ARG A 402 -17.30 -26.02 0.69
CA ARG A 402 -16.31 -26.33 1.73
C ARG A 402 -14.90 -26.10 1.17
N PRO A 403 -14.01 -25.40 1.89
CA PRO A 403 -14.31 -24.59 3.08
C PRO A 403 -15.24 -23.41 2.76
N GLN A 404 -16.02 -22.93 3.74
CA GLN A 404 -16.91 -21.78 3.55
C GLN A 404 -16.14 -20.45 3.67
N ALA A 405 -15.13 -20.27 2.83
CA ALA A 405 -14.29 -19.08 2.76
C ALA A 405 -13.99 -18.73 1.30
N ASP A 406 -13.63 -17.49 1.01
CA ASP A 406 -13.21 -17.13 -0.36
C ASP A 406 -11.76 -17.56 -0.60
N LEU A 407 -11.55 -18.33 -1.66
CA LEU A 407 -10.26 -18.79 -2.12
C LEU A 407 -9.82 -17.99 -3.34
N LEU A 408 -8.57 -17.53 -3.38
CA LEU A 408 -8.02 -16.80 -4.53
C LEU A 408 -7.55 -17.80 -5.61
N VAL A 409 -8.43 -18.08 -6.58
CA VAL A 409 -8.27 -19.13 -7.61
C VAL A 409 -7.70 -18.62 -8.94
N GLY A 410 -7.37 -17.33 -9.01
CA GLY A 410 -6.65 -16.72 -10.11
C GLY A 410 -6.11 -15.35 -9.74
N TYR A 411 -4.90 -15.04 -10.20
CA TYR A 411 -4.27 -13.74 -10.05
C TYR A 411 -3.55 -13.39 -11.34
N TYR A 412 -3.81 -12.18 -11.84
CA TYR A 412 -3.31 -11.73 -13.13
C TYR A 412 -2.85 -10.29 -13.07
N GLN A 413 -1.70 -10.02 -13.69
CA GLN A 413 -1.20 -8.68 -13.90
C GLN A 413 -1.42 -8.27 -15.36
N LEU A 414 -2.02 -7.10 -15.54
CA LEU A 414 -2.40 -6.51 -16.82
C LEU A 414 -1.75 -5.12 -16.92
N PRO A 415 -0.53 -5.02 -17.47
CA PRO A 415 0.04 -3.72 -17.78
C PRO A 415 -0.77 -3.06 -18.91
N VAL A 416 -1.05 -1.76 -18.74
CA VAL A 416 -1.72 -0.91 -19.73
C VAL A 416 -0.75 0.19 -20.14
N ASN A 417 -0.59 0.37 -21.45
CA ASN A 417 0.38 1.30 -22.06
C ASN A 417 1.82 1.12 -21.55
N SER A 418 2.22 -0.13 -21.27
CA SER A 418 3.60 -0.46 -20.89
C SER A 418 4.59 0.01 -21.95
N ARG A 419 5.73 0.50 -21.48
CA ARG A 419 6.83 0.99 -22.30
C ARG A 419 7.66 -0.11 -22.95
#